data_AF-A0A8H4Y8X2-F1
#
_entry.id   AF-A0A8H4Y8X2-F1
#
_cell.length_a   1.000
_cell.length_b   1.000
_cell.length_c   1.000
_cell.angle_alpha   90.00
_cell.angle_beta   90.00
_cell.angle_gamma   90.00
#
_symmetry.space_group_name_H-M   'P 1'
#
loop_
_entity.id
_entity.type
_entity.pdbx_description
1 polymer ?
#
loop_
_entity_poly.entity_id
_entity_poly.type
_entity_poly.pdbx_seq_one_letter_code
_entity_poly.pdbx_strand_id
1 'polypeptide(L)'
;MPITVILGSQWGTYSPVIAKPRGGMDITQGVSYSFHLLPSGLINPNCTNLIGSGVVFHVPSFFSELKELDEKGLPQVYDRILVSDRVHINLDLHLAVDGLEEVELGENKIGTTGRGIGPCYSTKAARSGIRLAEVFNTELFESKLRRLASGFAKRYGDLLKYDVEDEIARFREYRPKLAKFAIDAVPFMQSAQENNMNILVEGANIQPELVWAVSKLKILERNVHWSTASLWLLDVLDTFEAIKIAVAYKDPESGEELVSYPSDPDTLDRAHVVYHEMPGWKRPTTNVKTFEDLPKQAQDYVEFIESFIGVKVKWIGTGPDRESMIKK
;
A
#
# COMPACT_ATOMS: atom_id res chain seq x y z
N MET A 1 -22.31 5.61 -8.37
CA MET A 1 -21.53 4.73 -9.27
C MET A 1 -20.40 4.12 -8.46
N PRO A 2 -20.15 2.80 -8.49
CA PRO A 2 -19.29 2.19 -7.49
C PRO A 2 -17.82 2.34 -7.88
N ILE A 3 -17.20 3.41 -7.43
CA ILE A 3 -15.76 3.39 -7.13
C ILE A 3 -15.63 2.59 -5.84
N THR A 4 -14.93 1.46 -5.90
CA THR A 4 -14.60 0.66 -4.73
C THR A 4 -13.17 0.97 -4.33
N VAL A 5 -12.94 1.24 -3.05
CA VAL A 5 -11.59 1.44 -2.51
C VAL A 5 -11.32 0.32 -1.51
N ILE A 6 -10.24 -0.42 -1.71
CA ILE A 6 -9.72 -1.39 -0.74
C ILE A 6 -8.59 -0.69 -0.03
N LEU A 7 -8.70 -0.49 1.29
CA LEU A 7 -7.61 0.09 2.08
C LEU A 7 -7.20 -0.92 3.16
N GLY A 8 -5.90 -1.08 3.37
CA GLY A 8 -5.40 -1.79 4.54
C GLY A 8 -5.76 -0.99 5.79
N SER A 9 -6.51 -1.58 6.71
CA SER A 9 -6.94 -0.92 7.95
C SER A 9 -5.89 -0.99 9.08
N GLN A 10 -4.77 -1.64 8.80
CA GLN A 10 -3.64 -1.86 9.68
C GLN A 10 -2.33 -1.65 8.88
N TRP A 11 -1.30 -2.39 9.26
CA TRP A 11 0.06 -2.35 8.73
C TRP A 11 0.13 -3.06 7.39
N GLY A 12 0.34 -2.29 6.33
CA GLY A 12 0.46 -2.83 4.97
C GLY A 12 1.48 -2.02 4.18
N THR A 13 1.92 -2.60 3.07
CA THR A 13 2.85 -1.96 2.11
C THR A 13 2.27 -2.03 0.72
N TYR A 14 1.56 -0.99 0.28
CA TYR A 14 1.21 -0.83 -1.14
C TYR A 14 1.28 0.66 -1.52
N SER A 15 1.08 1.03 -2.79
CA SER A 15 0.88 2.42 -3.25
C SER A 15 -0.55 2.56 -3.79
N PRO A 16 -1.16 3.75 -3.82
CA PRO A 16 -2.52 3.89 -4.34
C PRO A 16 -2.51 3.61 -5.84
N VAL A 17 -3.05 2.46 -6.26
CA VAL A 17 -3.09 2.05 -7.66
C VAL A 17 -4.52 1.75 -8.08
N ILE A 18 -4.90 2.09 -9.30
CA ILE A 18 -6.28 1.94 -9.77
C ILE A 18 -6.33 0.78 -10.77
N ALA A 19 -7.16 -0.21 -10.48
CA ALA A 19 -7.49 -1.33 -11.36
C ALA A 19 -8.93 -1.18 -11.86
N LYS A 20 -9.14 -1.36 -13.16
CA LYS A 20 -10.47 -1.29 -13.79
C LYS A 20 -10.92 -2.67 -14.26
N PRO A 21 -11.61 -3.47 -13.42
CA PRO A 21 -11.99 -4.83 -13.76
C PRO A 21 -13.09 -4.88 -14.83
N ARG A 22 -12.90 -5.72 -15.85
CA ARG A 22 -13.96 -6.28 -16.71
C ARG A 22 -13.94 -7.81 -16.51
N GLY A 23 -15.07 -8.51 -16.69
CA GLY A 23 -15.30 -9.92 -16.31
C GLY A 23 -14.09 -10.87 -16.47
N GLY A 24 -13.91 -11.84 -15.57
CA GLY A 24 -12.62 -12.52 -15.38
C GLY A 24 -12.57 -13.99 -15.86
N MET A 25 -11.43 -14.33 -16.47
CA MET A 25 -10.91 -15.70 -16.63
C MET A 25 -9.81 -15.87 -15.58
N ASP A 26 -9.78 -17.00 -14.87
CA ASP A 26 -8.78 -17.24 -13.84
C ASP A 26 -7.50 -17.85 -14.44
N ILE A 27 -6.37 -17.15 -14.30
CA ILE A 27 -5.07 -17.54 -14.89
C ILE A 27 -4.01 -17.91 -13.85
N THR A 28 -4.37 -17.95 -12.56
CA THR A 28 -3.41 -18.19 -11.47
C THR A 28 -3.10 -19.67 -11.25
N GLN A 29 -2.76 -20.43 -12.30
CA GLN A 29 -2.52 -21.89 -12.29
C GLN A 29 -1.33 -22.33 -11.40
N GLY A 30 -1.33 -22.03 -10.10
CA GLY A 30 -0.25 -22.33 -9.15
C GLY A 30 0.96 -21.41 -9.25
N VAL A 31 0.94 -20.38 -10.11
CA VAL A 31 2.04 -19.42 -10.26
C VAL A 31 1.87 -18.24 -9.30
N SER A 32 2.92 -17.94 -8.54
CA SER A 32 2.94 -16.81 -7.61
C SER A 32 3.42 -15.52 -8.31
N TYR A 33 2.61 -14.47 -8.19
CA TYR A 33 2.89 -13.14 -8.71
C TYR A 33 3.06 -12.17 -7.54
N SER A 34 4.09 -11.33 -7.60
CA SER A 34 4.35 -10.31 -6.58
C SER A 34 4.22 -8.94 -7.24
N PHE A 35 3.48 -8.06 -6.58
CA PHE A 35 3.20 -6.71 -7.05
C PHE A 35 3.73 -5.71 -6.02
N HIS A 36 4.37 -4.65 -6.49
CA HIS A 36 4.91 -3.59 -5.65
C HIS A 36 4.46 -2.21 -6.13
N LEU A 37 4.86 -1.84 -7.34
CA LEU A 37 4.47 -0.58 -7.97
C LEU A 37 3.29 -0.78 -8.93
N LEU A 38 3.22 -1.96 -9.57
CA LEU A 38 2.13 -2.29 -10.46
C LEU A 38 0.89 -2.69 -9.65
N PRO A 39 -0.32 -2.36 -10.12
CA PRO A 39 -1.55 -2.84 -9.49
C PRO A 39 -1.71 -4.34 -9.69
N SER A 40 -2.22 -5.01 -8.66
CA SER A 40 -2.53 -6.45 -8.70
C SER A 40 -3.62 -6.78 -9.72
N GLY A 41 -4.44 -5.80 -10.12
CA GLY A 41 -5.38 -5.91 -11.23
C GLY A 41 -4.81 -6.42 -12.55
N LEU A 42 -3.48 -6.34 -12.78
CA LEU A 42 -2.83 -6.94 -13.95
C LEU A 42 -3.04 -8.45 -14.08
N ILE A 43 -3.35 -9.14 -12.98
CA ILE A 43 -3.67 -10.57 -12.96
C ILE A 43 -4.96 -10.89 -13.72
N ASN A 44 -5.87 -9.94 -13.87
CA ASN A 44 -7.07 -10.10 -14.70
C ASN A 44 -6.77 -9.56 -16.11
N PRO A 45 -6.78 -10.40 -17.17
CA PRO A 45 -6.46 -9.98 -18.54
C PRO A 45 -7.40 -8.91 -19.09
N ASN A 46 -8.62 -8.80 -18.56
CA ASN A 46 -9.62 -7.83 -18.99
C ASN A 46 -9.58 -6.52 -18.18
N CYS A 47 -8.61 -6.38 -17.27
CA CYS A 47 -8.44 -5.20 -16.45
C CYS A 47 -7.49 -4.18 -17.11
N THR A 48 -7.92 -2.91 -17.16
CA THR A 48 -7.02 -1.78 -17.45
C THR A 48 -6.49 -1.24 -16.13
N ASN A 49 -5.19 -0.98 -16.08
CA ASN A 49 -4.50 -0.60 -14.86
C ASN A 49 -3.94 0.82 -14.98
N LEU A 50 -3.94 1.56 -13.88
CA LEU A 50 -3.47 2.94 -13.82
C LEU A 50 -2.68 3.22 -12.54
N ILE A 51 -1.44 3.68 -12.71
CA ILE A 51 -0.65 4.29 -11.65
C ILE A 51 -1.06 5.77 -11.53
N GLY A 52 -1.73 6.11 -10.42
CA GLY A 52 -2.31 7.44 -10.19
C GLY A 52 -1.28 8.51 -9.80
N SER A 53 -1.64 9.78 -9.96
CA SER A 53 -0.78 10.96 -9.70
C SER A 53 -0.23 11.08 -8.27
N GLY A 54 -0.82 10.34 -7.32
CA GLY A 54 -0.38 10.31 -5.92
C GLY A 54 0.91 9.51 -5.70
N VAL A 55 1.27 8.63 -6.65
CA VAL A 55 2.37 7.68 -6.53
C VAL A 55 3.73 8.33 -6.81
N VAL A 56 4.74 7.89 -6.05
CA VAL A 56 6.16 8.09 -6.37
C VAL A 56 6.64 6.94 -7.25
N PHE A 57 7.12 7.26 -8.44
CA PHE A 57 7.29 6.33 -9.55
C PHE A 57 8.77 6.06 -9.82
N HIS A 58 9.22 4.87 -9.46
CA HIS A 58 10.59 4.42 -9.70
C HIS A 58 10.66 3.66 -11.04
N VAL A 59 11.27 4.29 -12.05
CA VAL A 59 11.32 3.79 -13.43
C VAL A 59 12.00 2.42 -13.56
N PRO A 60 13.16 2.16 -12.93
CA PRO A 60 13.79 0.84 -12.98
C PRO A 60 12.90 -0.27 -12.42
N SER A 61 12.29 -0.05 -11.25
CA SER A 61 11.39 -1.03 -10.64
C SER A 61 10.16 -1.29 -11.50
N PHE A 62 9.57 -0.25 -12.11
CA PHE A 62 8.41 -0.39 -13.01
C PHE A 62 8.71 -1.36 -14.17
N PHE A 63 9.84 -1.16 -14.87
CA PHE A 63 10.19 -2.02 -16.01
C PHE A 63 10.63 -3.42 -15.58
N SER A 64 11.33 -3.54 -14.44
CA SER A 64 11.73 -4.84 -13.89
C SER A 64 10.51 -5.68 -13.52
N GLU A 65 9.52 -5.08 -12.84
CA GLU A 65 8.30 -5.75 -12.41
C GLU A 65 7.44 -6.15 -13.62
N LEU A 66 7.31 -5.28 -14.64
CA LEU A 66 6.60 -5.65 -15.87
C LEU A 66 7.25 -6.83 -16.58
N LYS A 67 8.58 -6.83 -16.67
CA LYS A 67 9.33 -7.92 -17.30
C LYS A 67 9.12 -9.23 -16.55
N GLU A 68 9.20 -9.21 -15.22
CA GLU A 68 8.98 -10.41 -14.40
C GLU A 68 7.56 -10.98 -14.60
N LEU A 69 6.54 -10.12 -14.64
CA LEU A 69 5.15 -10.55 -14.85
C LEU A 69 4.94 -11.15 -16.25
N ASP A 70 5.56 -10.58 -17.28
CA ASP A 70 5.52 -11.09 -18.65
C ASP A 70 6.23 -12.45 -18.76
N GLU A 71 7.42 -12.59 -18.15
CA GLU A 71 8.17 -13.86 -18.10
C GLU A 71 7.42 -14.96 -17.34
N LYS A 72 6.62 -14.59 -16.33
CA LYS A 72 5.70 -15.51 -15.62
C LYS A 72 4.39 -15.78 -16.37
N GLY A 73 4.26 -15.30 -17.61
CA GLY A 73 3.18 -15.64 -18.52
C GLY A 73 1.90 -14.80 -18.37
N LEU A 74 1.93 -13.66 -17.67
CA LEU A 74 0.76 -12.78 -17.68
C LEU A 74 0.60 -12.12 -19.06
N PRO A 75 -0.56 -12.25 -19.72
CA PRO A 75 -0.72 -11.77 -21.09
C PRO A 75 -0.77 -10.24 -21.14
N GLN A 76 -0.05 -9.67 -22.11
CA GLN A 76 -0.19 -8.28 -22.56
C GLN A 76 -0.02 -7.26 -21.42
N VAL A 77 0.84 -7.53 -20.42
CA VAL A 77 1.02 -6.63 -19.27
C VAL A 77 1.48 -5.23 -19.69
N TYR A 78 2.30 -5.14 -20.74
CA TYR A 78 2.78 -3.88 -21.32
C TYR A 78 1.71 -3.05 -22.05
N ASP A 79 0.54 -3.63 -22.36
CA ASP A 79 -0.55 -2.94 -23.07
C ASP A 79 -1.71 -2.55 -22.15
N ARG A 80 -1.70 -3.08 -20.92
CA ARG A 80 -2.81 -2.96 -19.96
C ARG A 80 -2.48 -2.09 -18.76
N ILE A 81 -1.37 -1.35 -18.80
CA ILE A 81 -0.91 -0.46 -17.74
C ILE A 81 -0.72 0.96 -18.29
N LEU A 82 -1.24 1.92 -17.54
CA LEU A 82 -1.17 3.36 -17.80
C LEU A 82 -0.50 4.03 -16.60
N VAL A 83 0.20 5.13 -16.84
CA VAL A 83 0.89 5.90 -15.80
C VAL A 83 0.50 7.36 -15.92
N SER A 84 0.04 7.95 -14.83
CA SER A 84 -0.23 9.38 -14.79
C SER A 84 1.04 10.18 -15.11
N ASP A 85 0.95 11.12 -16.04
CA ASP A 85 2.00 12.09 -16.34
C ASP A 85 2.37 12.99 -15.13
N ARG A 86 1.54 13.00 -14.08
CA ARG A 86 1.74 13.78 -12.84
C ARG A 86 2.36 12.99 -11.69
N VAL A 87 2.70 11.70 -11.86
CA VAL A 87 3.50 10.98 -10.85
C VAL A 87 4.82 11.72 -10.62
N HIS A 88 5.31 11.69 -9.38
CA HIS A 88 6.65 12.18 -9.08
C HIS A 88 7.66 11.07 -9.34
N ILE A 89 8.77 11.39 -10.00
CA ILE A 89 9.83 10.43 -10.30
C ILE A 89 10.63 10.19 -9.03
N ASN A 90 10.64 8.93 -8.61
CA ASN A 90 11.56 8.46 -7.60
C ASN A 90 12.88 8.13 -8.29
N LEU A 91 13.94 8.83 -7.91
CA LEU A 91 15.27 8.78 -8.53
C LEU A 91 16.18 7.92 -7.66
N ASP A 92 17.23 7.35 -8.24
CA ASP A 92 18.27 6.64 -7.48
C ASP A 92 18.95 7.57 -6.45
N LEU A 93 18.98 8.87 -6.74
CA LEU A 93 19.34 9.91 -5.77
C LEU A 93 18.50 9.85 -4.48
N HIS A 94 17.19 9.65 -4.58
CA HIS A 94 16.31 9.57 -3.41
C HIS A 94 16.57 8.29 -2.60
N LEU A 95 16.88 7.18 -3.26
CA LEU A 95 17.26 5.93 -2.59
C LEU A 95 18.54 6.11 -1.78
N ALA A 96 19.55 6.76 -2.37
CA ALA A 96 20.80 7.06 -1.68
C ALA A 96 20.59 7.98 -0.46
N VAL A 97 19.73 8.99 -0.60
CA VAL A 97 19.40 9.92 0.50
C VAL A 97 18.64 9.22 1.62
N ASP A 98 17.69 8.35 1.32
CA ASP A 98 16.90 7.58 2.31
C ASP A 98 17.83 6.75 3.21
N GLY A 99 18.80 6.06 2.61
CA GLY A 99 19.80 5.30 3.36
C GLY A 99 20.67 6.19 4.26
N LEU A 100 21.04 7.39 3.81
CA LEU A 100 21.82 8.33 4.62
C LEU A 100 21.03 8.91 5.78
N GLU A 101 19.74 9.23 5.57
CA GLU A 101 18.84 9.71 6.62
C GLU A 101 18.70 8.67 7.74
N GLU A 102 18.51 7.39 7.39
CA GLU A 102 18.48 6.31 8.38
C GLU A 102 19.81 6.14 9.13
N VAL A 103 20.95 6.27 8.44
CA VAL A 103 22.27 6.20 9.10
C VAL A 103 22.45 7.34 10.09
N GLU A 104 22.06 8.57 9.73
CA GLU A 104 22.16 9.75 10.59
C GLU A 104 21.27 9.65 11.84
N LEU A 105 20.11 9.01 11.73
CA LEU A 105 19.19 8.78 12.86
C LEU A 105 19.73 7.78 13.90
N GLY A 106 20.70 6.93 13.55
CA GLY A 106 21.38 6.03 14.50
C GLY A 106 20.42 5.03 15.16
N GLU A 107 20.25 5.13 16.48
CA GLU A 107 19.31 4.30 17.27
C GLU A 107 17.85 4.71 17.05
N ASN A 108 17.58 5.92 16.54
CA ASN A 108 16.24 6.45 16.28
C ASN A 108 15.79 6.23 14.84
N LYS A 109 16.31 5.20 14.18
CA LYS A 109 15.90 4.83 12.81
C LYS A 109 14.40 4.61 12.75
N ILE A 110 13.80 5.06 11.66
CA ILE A 110 12.39 4.84 11.40
C ILE A 110 12.17 3.39 10.92
N GLY A 111 13.19 2.79 10.29
CA GLY A 111 13.07 1.49 9.63
C GLY A 111 12.46 1.64 8.24
N THR A 112 12.96 2.61 7.45
CA THR A 112 12.44 2.83 6.10
C THR A 112 12.73 1.62 5.21
N THR A 113 12.00 1.51 4.10
CA THR A 113 12.25 0.44 3.12
C THR A 113 13.53 0.64 2.32
N GLY A 114 14.24 1.76 2.50
CA GLY A 114 15.41 2.14 1.70
C GLY A 114 15.10 2.37 0.22
N ARG A 115 13.83 2.63 -0.11
CA ARG A 115 13.33 2.77 -1.49
C ARG A 115 13.20 4.22 -1.94
N GLY A 116 13.63 5.21 -1.15
CA GLY A 116 13.58 6.63 -1.53
C GLY A 116 12.20 7.29 -1.41
N ILE A 117 11.23 6.61 -0.78
CA ILE A 117 9.83 7.08 -0.71
C ILE A 117 9.72 8.40 0.06
N GLY A 118 10.33 8.46 1.26
CA GLY A 118 10.34 9.66 2.10
C GLY A 118 11.00 10.86 1.40
N PRO A 119 12.26 10.74 0.94
CA PRO A 119 12.92 11.82 0.21
C PRO A 119 12.18 12.26 -1.07
N CYS A 120 11.57 11.33 -1.82
CA CYS A 120 10.77 11.69 -3.00
C CYS A 120 9.51 12.49 -2.64
N TYR A 121 8.77 12.09 -1.59
CA TYR A 121 7.64 12.88 -1.11
C TYR A 121 8.08 14.23 -0.51
N SER A 122 9.25 14.30 0.11
CA SER A 122 9.85 15.55 0.59
C SER A 122 10.12 16.53 -0.56
N THR A 123 10.73 16.08 -1.66
CA THR A 123 10.96 16.94 -2.83
C THR A 123 9.66 17.33 -3.54
N LYS A 124 8.63 16.47 -3.52
CA LYS A 124 7.26 16.80 -3.95
C LYS A 124 6.68 17.94 -3.11
N ALA A 125 6.71 17.82 -1.78
CA ALA A 125 6.21 18.84 -0.86
C ALA A 125 6.98 20.16 -0.99
N ALA A 126 8.30 20.10 -1.17
CA ALA A 126 9.16 21.24 -1.43
C ALA A 126 8.94 21.87 -2.81
N ARG A 127 8.17 21.24 -3.71
CA ARG A 127 7.93 21.63 -5.11
C ARG A 127 9.22 21.66 -5.94
N SER A 128 10.24 20.93 -5.51
CA SER A 128 11.54 20.81 -6.18
C SER A 128 11.67 19.52 -7.00
N GLY A 129 10.82 18.52 -6.71
CA GLY A 129 10.78 17.22 -7.38
C GLY A 129 10.46 17.30 -8.87
N ILE A 130 10.64 16.16 -9.53
CA ILE A 130 10.46 15.99 -10.98
C ILE A 130 9.21 15.14 -11.21
N ARG A 131 8.33 15.58 -12.12
CA ARG A 131 7.16 14.79 -12.55
C ARG A 131 7.42 14.07 -13.87
N LEU A 132 6.67 13.00 -14.16
CA LEU A 132 6.81 12.24 -15.40
C LEU A 132 6.66 13.10 -16.66
N ALA A 133 5.71 14.05 -16.68
CA ALA A 133 5.54 14.99 -17.79
C ALA A 133 6.82 15.79 -18.09
N GLU A 134 7.63 16.09 -17.07
CA GLU A 134 8.86 16.88 -17.19
C GLU A 134 10.03 16.03 -17.69
N VAL A 135 9.97 14.70 -17.55
CA VAL A 135 11.00 13.77 -18.07
C VAL A 135 11.14 13.88 -19.59
N PHE A 136 10.03 14.15 -20.30
CA PHE A 136 10.01 14.30 -21.75
C PHE A 136 10.60 15.62 -22.25
N ASN A 137 10.79 16.61 -21.38
CA ASN A 137 11.59 17.80 -21.68
C ASN A 137 13.02 17.59 -21.17
N THR A 138 13.91 17.19 -22.09
CA THR A 138 15.29 16.81 -21.76
C THR A 138 16.04 17.89 -20.98
N GLU A 139 16.01 19.14 -21.45
CA GLU A 139 16.73 20.26 -20.81
C GLU A 139 16.20 20.54 -19.41
N LEU A 140 14.87 20.57 -19.25
CA LEU A 140 14.22 20.79 -17.97
C LEU A 140 14.52 19.66 -16.97
N PHE A 141 14.39 18.41 -17.39
CA PHE A 141 14.69 17.25 -16.57
C PHE A 141 16.13 17.28 -16.07
N GLU A 142 17.08 17.44 -16.99
CA GLU A 142 18.50 17.40 -16.66
C GLU A 142 18.90 18.57 -15.75
N SER A 143 18.38 19.77 -15.99
CA SER A 143 18.57 20.94 -15.12
C SER A 143 18.06 20.68 -13.69
N LYS A 144 16.84 20.14 -13.56
CA LYS A 144 16.24 19.83 -12.26
C LYS A 144 17.02 18.73 -11.52
N LEU A 145 17.43 17.67 -12.22
CA LEU A 145 18.17 16.56 -11.62
C LEU A 145 19.53 17.01 -11.09
N ARG A 146 20.29 17.79 -11.87
CA ARG A 146 21.56 18.37 -11.41
C ARG A 146 21.37 19.32 -10.22
N ARG A 147 20.27 20.10 -10.20
CA ARG A 147 19.94 20.96 -9.07
C ARG A 147 19.62 20.17 -7.80
N LEU A 148 18.85 19.08 -7.90
CA LEU A 148 18.57 18.19 -6.77
C LEU A 148 19.85 17.54 -6.26
N ALA A 149 20.66 16.97 -7.16
CA ALA A 149 21.94 16.35 -6.82
C ALA A 149 22.88 17.33 -6.10
N SER A 150 23.03 18.55 -6.62
CA SER A 150 23.81 19.61 -5.98
C SER A 150 23.24 20.00 -4.60
N GLY A 151 21.92 20.07 -4.46
CA GLY A 151 21.26 20.36 -3.19
C GLY A 151 21.55 19.30 -2.12
N PHE A 152 21.39 18.03 -2.46
CA PHE A 152 21.69 16.93 -1.52
C PHE A 152 23.19 16.78 -1.26
N ALA A 153 24.05 17.03 -2.24
CA ALA A 153 25.50 17.06 -2.04
C ALA A 153 25.92 18.15 -1.03
N LYS A 154 25.24 19.30 -1.01
CA LYS A 154 25.47 20.32 0.04
C LYS A 154 25.04 19.86 1.43
N ARG A 155 24.03 18.99 1.53
CA ARG A 155 23.50 18.47 2.80
C ARG A 155 24.36 17.33 3.37
N TYR A 156 24.78 16.41 2.51
CA TYR A 156 25.44 15.17 2.92
C TYR A 156 26.94 15.13 2.59
N GLY A 157 27.45 16.10 1.82
CA GLY A 157 28.86 16.16 1.44
C GLY A 157 29.32 14.88 0.73
N ASP A 158 30.53 14.44 1.07
CA ASP A 158 31.17 13.27 0.46
C ASP A 158 30.48 11.94 0.80
N LEU A 159 29.55 11.92 1.76
CA LEU A 159 28.77 10.71 2.09
C LEU A 159 27.78 10.37 0.97
N LEU A 160 27.31 11.37 0.21
CA LEU A 160 26.44 11.13 -0.94
C LEU A 160 27.25 10.57 -2.11
N LYS A 161 27.19 9.27 -2.30
CA LYS A 161 27.72 8.58 -3.48
C LYS A 161 26.63 8.46 -4.54
N TYR A 162 26.62 9.39 -5.48
CA TYR A 162 25.62 9.45 -6.55
C TYR A 162 26.22 10.06 -7.82
N ASP A 163 26.06 9.38 -8.96
CA ASP A 163 26.49 9.88 -10.27
C ASP A 163 25.27 10.41 -11.04
N VAL A 164 25.21 11.73 -11.17
CA VAL A 164 24.12 12.43 -11.85
C VAL A 164 24.10 12.19 -13.36
N GLU A 165 25.26 12.04 -13.99
CA GLU A 165 25.34 11.87 -15.44
C GLU A 165 24.96 10.45 -15.85
N ASP A 166 25.27 9.47 -15.00
CA ASP A 166 24.84 8.09 -15.15
C ASP A 166 23.29 7.95 -15.08
N GLU A 167 22.62 8.58 -14.09
CA GLU A 167 21.15 8.58 -14.05
C GLU A 167 20.55 9.33 -15.25
N ILE A 168 21.12 10.47 -15.66
CA ILE A 168 20.70 11.17 -16.89
C ILE A 168 20.81 10.27 -18.12
N ALA A 169 21.89 9.51 -18.25
CA ALA A 169 22.11 8.58 -19.35
C ALA A 169 21.02 7.49 -19.38
N ARG A 170 20.69 6.88 -18.23
CA ARG A 170 19.57 5.91 -18.15
C ARG A 170 18.23 6.54 -18.59
N PHE A 171 17.95 7.77 -18.18
CA PHE A 171 16.73 8.46 -18.59
C PHE A 171 16.67 8.80 -20.09
N ARG A 172 17.81 8.89 -20.80
CA ARG A 172 17.81 8.98 -22.28
C ARG A 172 17.22 7.73 -22.91
N GLU A 173 17.48 6.55 -22.34
CA GLU A 173 16.92 5.29 -22.81
C GLU A 173 15.48 5.06 -22.34
N TYR A 174 15.11 5.54 -21.15
CA TYR A 174 13.78 5.35 -20.59
C TYR A 174 12.72 6.21 -21.27
N ARG A 175 13.03 7.45 -21.64
CA ARG A 175 12.08 8.39 -22.27
C ARG A 175 11.25 7.79 -23.41
N PRO A 176 11.84 7.23 -24.48
CA PRO A 176 11.06 6.68 -25.58
C PRO A 176 10.17 5.50 -25.16
N LYS A 177 10.63 4.69 -24.19
CA LYS A 177 9.86 3.55 -23.65
C LYS A 177 8.68 4.02 -22.79
N LEU A 178 8.90 5.04 -21.95
CA LEU A 178 7.90 5.60 -21.04
C LEU A 178 6.74 6.28 -21.76
N ALA A 179 6.98 6.84 -22.96
CA ALA A 179 5.98 7.55 -23.74
C ALA A 179 4.71 6.71 -24.01
N LYS A 180 4.86 5.39 -24.15
CA LYS A 180 3.73 4.46 -24.36
C LYS A 180 2.76 4.43 -23.18
N PHE A 181 3.24 4.63 -21.96
CA PHE A 181 2.45 4.44 -20.73
C PHE A 181 1.90 5.76 -20.19
N ALA A 182 2.56 6.87 -20.48
CA ALA A 182 2.23 8.18 -19.92
C ALA A 182 0.91 8.71 -20.48
N ILE A 183 -0.05 9.02 -19.59
CA ILE A 183 -1.33 9.63 -19.95
C ILE A 183 -1.69 10.77 -18.99
N ASP A 184 -2.58 11.65 -19.42
CA ASP A 184 -3.29 12.52 -18.46
C ASP A 184 -4.35 11.67 -17.72
N ALA A 185 -4.05 11.32 -16.47
CA ALA A 185 -4.92 10.48 -15.65
C ALA A 185 -6.24 11.15 -15.26
N VAL A 186 -6.30 12.48 -15.18
CA VAL A 186 -7.51 13.21 -14.75
C VAL A 186 -8.68 13.05 -15.74
N PRO A 187 -8.55 13.40 -17.04
CA PRO A 187 -9.59 13.19 -18.01
C PRO A 187 -9.84 11.69 -18.28
N PHE A 188 -8.82 10.83 -18.15
CA PHE A 188 -9.03 9.38 -18.22
C PHE A 188 -9.97 8.88 -17.13
N MET A 189 -9.75 9.31 -15.88
CA MET A 189 -10.61 8.94 -14.75
C MET A 189 -12.00 9.56 -14.87
N GLN A 190 -12.09 10.83 -15.28
CA GLN A 190 -13.37 11.48 -15.56
C GLN A 190 -14.16 10.70 -16.61
N SER A 191 -13.53 10.35 -17.74
CA SER A 191 -14.17 9.55 -18.80
C SER A 191 -14.59 8.16 -18.29
N ALA A 192 -13.76 7.50 -17.48
CA ALA A 192 -14.11 6.21 -16.89
C ALA A 192 -15.35 6.32 -15.97
N GLN A 193 -15.46 7.40 -15.20
CA GLN A 193 -16.65 7.70 -14.41
C GLN A 193 -17.85 7.98 -15.31
N GLU A 194 -17.75 8.88 -16.29
CA GLU A 194 -18.86 9.22 -17.20
C GLU A 194 -19.41 7.99 -17.95
N ASN A 195 -18.53 7.02 -18.26
CA ASN A 195 -18.89 5.77 -18.93
C ASN A 195 -19.32 4.64 -17.97
N ASN A 196 -19.65 4.95 -16.71
CA ASN A 196 -20.15 4.00 -15.72
C ASN A 196 -19.24 2.77 -15.50
N MET A 197 -17.92 2.98 -15.55
CA MET A 197 -16.98 1.88 -15.43
C MET A 197 -16.77 1.48 -13.97
N ASN A 198 -16.62 0.18 -13.72
CA ASN A 198 -16.24 -0.33 -12.40
C ASN A 198 -14.78 0.02 -12.12
N ILE A 199 -14.55 0.76 -11.04
CA ILE A 199 -13.22 1.24 -10.65
C ILE A 199 -12.90 0.64 -9.29
N LEU A 200 -11.75 -0.01 -9.18
CA LEU A 200 -11.16 -0.50 -7.95
C LEU A 200 -9.90 0.30 -7.64
N VAL A 201 -9.82 0.88 -6.45
CA VAL A 201 -8.62 1.56 -5.96
C VAL A 201 -7.96 0.67 -4.91
N GLU A 202 -6.76 0.20 -5.22
CA GLU A 202 -5.88 -0.55 -4.34
C GLU A 202 -5.15 0.44 -3.44
N GLY A 203 -5.50 0.44 -2.16
CA GLY A 203 -4.92 1.25 -1.11
C GLY A 203 -3.57 0.74 -0.66
N ALA A 204 -2.80 1.69 -0.18
CA ALA A 204 -1.39 1.55 0.10
C ALA A 204 -1.13 1.17 1.55
N ASN A 205 -1.31 2.20 2.38
CA ASN A 205 -1.04 2.28 3.79
C ASN A 205 -2.09 3.24 4.35
N ILE A 206 -2.53 3.00 5.59
CA ILE A 206 -3.32 3.99 6.32
C ILE A 206 -2.53 4.51 7.54
N GLN A 207 -1.70 3.70 8.19
CA GLN A 207 -0.95 4.09 9.40
C GLN A 207 0.45 3.44 9.46
N PRO A 208 1.51 4.22 9.77
CA PRO A 208 2.86 3.72 10.01
C PRO A 208 3.31 3.66 11.49
N GLU A 209 2.42 3.55 12.52
CA GLU A 209 2.78 3.38 13.99
C GLU A 209 2.29 2.12 14.84
N LEU A 210 3.21 1.25 15.29
CA LEU A 210 3.12 -0.23 15.43
C LEU A 210 2.27 -0.76 16.61
N VAL A 211 0.96 -1.08 16.44
CA VAL A 211 0.17 -1.89 17.42
C VAL A 211 -1.05 -2.55 16.76
N TRP A 212 -1.32 -3.83 17.07
CA TRP A 212 -2.50 -4.62 16.66
C TRP A 212 -3.71 -4.39 17.58
N ALA A 213 -4.44 -3.30 17.41
CA ALA A 213 -5.61 -3.04 18.26
C ALA A 213 -6.89 -2.76 17.46
N VAL A 214 -7.96 -3.47 17.81
CA VAL A 214 -9.30 -3.25 17.24
C VAL A 214 -9.85 -1.88 17.68
N SER A 215 -9.39 -1.36 18.82
CA SER A 215 -9.62 0.03 19.23
C SER A 215 -9.12 1.06 18.20
N LYS A 216 -8.02 0.79 17.47
CA LYS A 216 -7.56 1.65 16.36
C LYS A 216 -8.54 1.67 15.19
N LEU A 217 -9.17 0.53 14.90
CA LEU A 217 -10.12 0.40 13.80
C LEU A 217 -11.34 1.30 14.00
N LYS A 218 -11.77 1.49 15.26
CA LYS A 218 -12.89 2.39 15.61
C LYS A 218 -12.58 3.86 15.31
N ILE A 219 -11.33 4.28 15.50
CA ILE A 219 -10.90 5.64 15.15
C ILE A 219 -10.78 5.79 13.64
N LEU A 220 -10.23 4.77 13.00
CA LEU A 220 -10.10 4.76 11.56
C LEU A 220 -11.45 4.77 10.85
N GLU A 221 -12.44 4.08 11.40
CA GLU A 221 -13.82 4.10 10.94
C GLU A 221 -14.43 5.50 11.01
N ARG A 222 -14.23 6.25 12.09
CA ARG A 222 -14.66 7.65 12.19
C ARG A 222 -14.05 8.57 11.14
N ASN A 223 -12.88 8.23 10.59
CA ASN A 223 -12.19 9.06 9.60
C ASN A 223 -12.48 8.61 8.16
N VAL A 224 -12.45 7.30 7.91
CA VAL A 224 -12.53 6.70 6.57
C VAL A 224 -13.95 6.29 6.19
N HIS A 225 -14.82 6.01 7.16
CA HIS A 225 -16.22 5.60 6.97
C HIS A 225 -16.40 4.36 6.08
N TRP A 226 -15.87 3.23 6.54
CA TRP A 226 -15.91 1.96 5.80
C TRP A 226 -17.35 1.49 5.57
N SER A 227 -17.68 1.12 4.34
CA SER A 227 -18.97 0.48 4.05
C SER A 227 -19.01 -0.99 4.50
N THR A 228 -17.88 -1.69 4.42
CA THR A 228 -17.70 -3.09 4.80
C THR A 228 -16.26 -3.37 5.18
N ALA A 229 -16.01 -4.36 6.03
CA ALA A 229 -14.69 -4.84 6.41
C ALA A 229 -14.36 -6.19 5.74
N SER A 230 -13.06 -6.47 5.59
CA SER A 230 -12.54 -7.79 5.26
C SER A 230 -11.60 -8.22 6.38
N LEU A 231 -11.86 -9.38 6.99
CA LEU A 231 -10.99 -9.97 8.00
C LEU A 231 -10.08 -10.99 7.32
N TRP A 232 -8.77 -10.94 7.53
CA TRP A 232 -7.81 -11.84 6.90
C TRP A 232 -7.03 -12.63 7.95
N LEU A 233 -6.47 -13.77 7.53
CA LEU A 233 -5.62 -14.64 8.36
C LEU A 233 -6.34 -15.21 9.60
N LEU A 234 -7.63 -15.53 9.49
CA LEU A 234 -8.39 -16.12 10.60
C LEU A 234 -7.77 -17.46 11.06
N ASP A 235 -7.24 -18.22 10.11
CA ASP A 235 -6.59 -19.53 10.30
C ASP A 235 -5.36 -19.47 11.22
N VAL A 236 -4.69 -18.32 11.31
CA VAL A 236 -3.55 -18.14 12.23
C VAL A 236 -3.99 -18.27 13.70
N LEU A 237 -5.27 -18.01 14.00
CA LEU A 237 -5.82 -18.09 15.37
C LEU A 237 -6.28 -19.51 15.75
N ASP A 238 -6.22 -20.48 14.82
CA ASP A 238 -6.76 -21.84 14.99
C ASP A 238 -6.22 -22.61 16.19
N THR A 239 -4.99 -22.30 16.62
CA THR A 239 -4.29 -23.07 17.66
C THR A 239 -4.43 -22.49 19.07
N PHE A 240 -4.96 -21.27 19.19
CA PHE A 240 -5.00 -20.55 20.46
C PHE A 240 -6.06 -21.13 21.41
N GLU A 241 -5.74 -21.15 22.70
CA GLU A 241 -6.70 -21.48 23.77
C GLU A 241 -7.63 -20.31 24.07
N ALA A 242 -7.06 -19.11 24.08
CA ALA A 242 -7.76 -17.86 24.31
C ALA A 242 -7.15 -16.80 23.40
N ILE A 243 -7.99 -15.91 22.90
CA ILE A 243 -7.63 -14.83 22.00
C ILE A 243 -7.88 -13.52 22.73
N LYS A 244 -6.83 -12.72 22.86
CA LYS A 244 -6.88 -11.41 23.50
C LYS A 244 -7.05 -10.33 22.44
N ILE A 245 -8.07 -9.49 22.61
CA ILE A 245 -8.42 -8.42 21.70
C ILE A 245 -8.24 -7.09 22.42
N ALA A 246 -7.35 -6.22 21.93
CA ALA A 246 -7.17 -4.89 22.51
C ALA A 246 -8.37 -3.99 22.17
N VAL A 247 -9.14 -3.63 23.20
CA VAL A 247 -10.41 -2.87 23.07
C VAL A 247 -10.31 -1.44 23.57
N ALA A 248 -9.33 -1.13 24.43
CA ALA A 248 -9.07 0.22 24.88
C ALA A 248 -7.61 0.40 25.31
N TYR A 249 -7.21 1.64 25.52
CA TYR A 249 -5.94 2.01 26.14
C TYR A 249 -6.24 2.83 27.39
N LYS A 250 -5.44 2.65 28.43
CA LYS A 250 -5.48 3.49 29.62
C LYS A 250 -4.22 4.30 29.75
N ASP A 251 -4.38 5.52 30.22
CA ASP A 251 -3.28 6.41 30.55
C ASP A 251 -2.42 5.76 31.65
N PRO A 252 -1.08 5.74 31.51
CA PRO A 252 -0.20 5.09 32.47
C PRO A 252 -0.16 5.80 33.83
N GLU A 253 -0.43 7.11 33.87
CA GLU A 253 -0.30 7.94 35.06
C GLU A 253 -1.64 8.06 35.81
N SER A 254 -2.72 8.35 35.09
CA SER A 254 -4.05 8.50 35.69
C SER A 254 -4.80 7.17 35.83
N GLY A 255 -4.48 6.17 35.00
CA GLY A 255 -5.22 4.90 34.91
C GLY A 255 -6.60 5.01 34.25
N GLU A 256 -6.98 6.21 33.81
CA GLU A 256 -8.24 6.46 33.10
C GLU A 256 -8.18 5.93 31.67
N GLU A 257 -9.35 5.56 31.13
CA GLU A 257 -9.44 5.13 29.73
C GLU A 257 -9.25 6.30 28.78
N LEU A 258 -8.36 6.12 27.80
CA LEU A 258 -8.08 7.11 26.78
C LEU A 258 -9.25 7.20 25.80
N VAL A 259 -9.74 8.42 25.57
CA VAL A 259 -10.87 8.71 24.68
C VAL A 259 -10.56 8.39 23.21
N SER A 260 -9.29 8.51 22.84
CA SER A 260 -8.79 8.23 21.49
C SER A 260 -7.37 7.68 21.53
N TYR A 261 -6.90 7.20 20.37
CA TYR A 261 -5.52 6.77 20.20
C TYR A 261 -4.59 7.95 20.46
N PRO A 262 -3.57 7.79 21.32
CA PRO A 262 -2.61 8.86 21.61
C PRO A 262 -1.88 9.29 20.34
N SER A 263 -1.72 10.61 20.17
CA SER A 263 -0.86 11.18 19.14
C SER A 263 0.60 11.33 19.61
N ASP A 264 0.83 11.25 20.91
CA ASP A 264 2.15 11.34 21.52
C ASP A 264 2.77 9.93 21.64
N PRO A 265 3.92 9.66 21.00
CA PRO A 265 4.57 8.35 21.04
C PRO A 265 4.93 7.90 22.47
N ASP A 266 5.39 8.81 23.33
CA ASP A 266 5.78 8.47 24.70
C ASP A 266 4.57 8.03 25.55
N THR A 267 3.41 8.65 25.31
CA THR A 267 2.15 8.21 25.92
C THR A 267 1.71 6.86 25.37
N LEU A 268 1.81 6.65 24.05
CA LEU A 268 1.44 5.39 23.41
C LEU A 268 2.30 4.22 23.91
N ASP A 269 3.62 4.39 23.98
CA ASP A 269 4.58 3.36 24.40
C ASP A 269 4.35 2.92 25.85
N ARG A 270 3.87 3.84 26.69
CA ARG A 270 3.58 3.58 28.10
C ARG A 270 2.12 3.18 28.36
N ALA A 271 1.23 3.30 27.38
CA ALA A 271 -0.19 3.07 27.58
C ALA A 271 -0.50 1.62 27.99
N HIS A 272 -1.38 1.45 28.97
CA HIS A 272 -1.84 0.13 29.39
C HIS A 272 -2.96 -0.37 28.48
N VAL A 273 -2.71 -1.46 27.75
CA VAL A 273 -3.70 -2.05 26.85
C VAL A 273 -4.76 -2.82 27.65
N VAL A 274 -6.04 -2.52 27.39
CA VAL A 274 -7.18 -3.26 27.94
C VAL A 274 -7.59 -4.35 26.95
N TYR A 275 -7.52 -5.61 27.38
CA TYR A 275 -7.87 -6.76 26.56
C TYR A 275 -9.26 -7.30 26.91
N HIS A 276 -10.05 -7.59 25.87
CA HIS A 276 -11.18 -8.50 25.94
C HIS A 276 -10.68 -9.90 25.55
N GLU A 277 -10.93 -10.90 26.38
CA GLU A 277 -10.49 -12.27 26.14
C GLU A 277 -11.67 -13.14 25.69
N MET A 278 -11.48 -13.84 24.58
CA MET A 278 -12.46 -14.77 24.02
C MET A 278 -11.86 -16.18 23.94
N PRO A 279 -12.65 -17.25 24.09
CA PRO A 279 -12.15 -18.60 23.91
C PRO A 279 -11.70 -18.83 22.46
N GLY A 280 -10.54 -19.44 22.28
CA GLY A 280 -10.11 -19.94 20.98
C GLY A 280 -10.84 -21.24 20.61
N TRP A 281 -10.65 -21.70 19.37
CA TRP A 281 -11.40 -22.84 18.84
C TRP A 281 -10.60 -24.14 18.67
N LYS A 282 -9.26 -24.10 18.71
CA LYS A 282 -8.38 -25.29 18.63
C LYS A 282 -8.71 -26.25 17.48
N ARG A 283 -9.12 -25.70 16.34
CA ARG A 283 -9.59 -26.45 15.17
C ARG A 283 -9.21 -25.72 13.89
N PRO A 284 -8.87 -26.44 12.81
CA PRO A 284 -8.53 -25.81 11.55
C PRO A 284 -9.75 -25.10 10.95
N THR A 285 -9.56 -23.86 10.51
CA THR A 285 -10.52 -23.10 9.69
C THR A 285 -10.07 -23.00 8.24
N THR A 286 -8.88 -23.52 7.90
CA THR A 286 -8.35 -23.52 6.54
C THR A 286 -9.30 -24.18 5.55
N ASN A 287 -9.51 -23.51 4.40
CA ASN A 287 -10.40 -23.93 3.32
C ASN A 287 -11.90 -23.99 3.66
N VAL A 288 -12.33 -23.55 4.84
CA VAL A 288 -13.76 -23.39 5.14
C VAL A 288 -14.38 -22.40 4.14
N LYS A 289 -15.55 -22.75 3.60
CA LYS A 289 -16.18 -22.02 2.48
C LYS A 289 -17.40 -21.19 2.86
N THR A 290 -18.05 -21.49 3.97
CA THR A 290 -19.23 -20.76 4.45
C THR A 290 -19.01 -20.27 5.88
N PHE A 291 -19.73 -19.22 6.28
CA PHE A 291 -19.60 -18.66 7.63
C PHE A 291 -20.14 -19.63 8.69
N GLU A 292 -21.20 -20.36 8.34
CA GLU A 292 -21.90 -21.32 9.20
C GLU A 292 -21.04 -22.55 9.51
N ASP A 293 -20.11 -22.90 8.61
CA ASP A 293 -19.18 -24.02 8.78
C ASP A 293 -17.99 -23.69 9.71
N LEU A 294 -17.79 -22.42 10.07
CA LEU A 294 -16.77 -22.04 11.04
C LEU A 294 -17.11 -22.57 12.45
N PRO A 295 -16.12 -22.89 13.30
CA PRO A 295 -16.36 -23.14 14.71
C PRO A 295 -17.14 -21.99 15.35
N LYS A 296 -18.06 -22.29 16.28
CA LYS A 296 -18.91 -21.27 16.89
C LYS A 296 -18.11 -20.12 17.51
N GLN A 297 -16.98 -20.44 18.16
CA GLN A 297 -16.08 -19.43 18.74
C GLN A 297 -15.46 -18.51 17.69
N ALA A 298 -15.17 -19.01 16.49
CA ALA A 298 -14.66 -18.20 15.38
C ALA A 298 -15.77 -17.29 14.80
N GLN A 299 -17.01 -17.80 14.71
CA GLN A 299 -18.17 -16.97 14.34
C GLN A 299 -18.37 -15.84 15.36
N ASP A 300 -18.35 -16.16 16.65
CA ASP A 300 -18.50 -15.20 17.75
C ASP A 300 -17.38 -14.14 17.72
N TYR A 301 -16.15 -14.53 17.40
CA TYR A 301 -15.02 -13.61 17.22
C TYR A 301 -15.27 -12.59 16.10
N VAL A 302 -15.76 -13.05 14.94
CA VAL A 302 -16.10 -12.17 13.81
C VAL A 302 -17.24 -11.22 14.17
N GLU A 303 -18.30 -11.73 14.79
CA GLU A 303 -19.46 -10.94 15.22
C GLU A 303 -19.10 -9.90 16.30
N PHE A 304 -18.20 -10.26 17.22
CA PHE A 304 -17.66 -9.33 18.19
C PHE A 304 -16.93 -8.17 17.51
N ILE A 305 -16.05 -8.46 16.54
CA ILE A 305 -15.37 -7.42 15.76
C ILE A 305 -16.37 -6.50 15.07
N GLU A 306 -17.37 -7.06 14.36
CA GLU A 306 -18.42 -6.27 13.71
C GLU A 306 -19.15 -5.34 14.68
N SER A 307 -19.56 -5.88 15.83
CA SER A 307 -20.27 -5.12 16.86
C SER A 307 -19.38 -4.03 17.46
N PHE A 308 -18.09 -4.30 17.63
CA PHE A 308 -17.16 -3.37 18.26
C PHE A 308 -16.82 -2.19 17.34
N ILE A 309 -16.55 -2.47 16.06
CA ILE A 309 -16.19 -1.44 15.08
C ILE A 309 -17.40 -0.77 14.41
N GLY A 310 -18.59 -1.38 14.50
CA GLY A 310 -19.81 -0.87 13.87
C GLY A 310 -19.94 -1.13 12.37
N VAL A 311 -19.07 -1.98 11.79
CA VAL A 311 -18.99 -2.27 10.35
C VAL A 311 -19.10 -3.76 10.11
N LYS A 312 -19.91 -4.17 9.12
CA LYS A 312 -20.10 -5.58 8.76
C LYS A 312 -18.88 -6.16 8.05
N VAL A 313 -18.48 -7.37 8.44
CA VAL A 313 -17.45 -8.15 7.78
C VAL A 313 -18.10 -8.91 6.64
N LYS A 314 -17.62 -8.66 5.43
CA LYS A 314 -18.15 -9.27 4.20
C LYS A 314 -17.26 -10.36 3.62
N TRP A 315 -15.96 -10.27 3.90
CA TRP A 315 -14.95 -11.23 3.43
C TRP A 315 -14.11 -11.71 4.62
N ILE A 316 -13.89 -13.02 4.70
CA ILE A 316 -13.09 -13.66 5.75
C ILE A 316 -12.07 -14.58 5.09
N GLY A 317 -10.79 -14.22 5.17
CA GLY A 317 -9.68 -15.05 4.69
C GLY A 317 -9.35 -16.16 5.67
N THR A 318 -9.38 -17.40 5.18
CA THR A 318 -9.09 -18.62 5.95
C THR A 318 -7.82 -19.31 5.48
N GLY A 319 -6.99 -18.65 4.68
CA GLY A 319 -5.70 -19.17 4.25
C GLY A 319 -5.05 -18.30 3.19
N PRO A 320 -3.86 -18.69 2.71
CA PRO A 320 -3.08 -17.90 1.76
C PRO A 320 -3.61 -17.99 0.32
N ASP A 321 -4.34 -19.05 -0.03
CA ASP A 321 -4.84 -19.26 -1.38
C ASP A 321 -5.98 -18.28 -1.71
N ARG A 322 -6.07 -17.89 -2.98
CA ARG A 322 -7.13 -17.00 -3.48
C ARG A 322 -8.54 -17.51 -3.17
N GLU A 323 -8.73 -18.83 -3.20
CA GLU A 323 -10.01 -19.49 -2.94
C GLU A 323 -10.27 -19.73 -1.45
N SER A 324 -9.32 -19.43 -0.58
CA SER A 324 -9.45 -19.55 0.89
C SER A 324 -10.09 -18.30 1.47
N MET A 325 -11.30 -18.00 0.99
CA MET A 325 -12.06 -16.80 1.31
C MET A 325 -13.54 -17.14 1.46
N ILE A 326 -14.12 -16.79 2.61
CA ILE A 326 -15.57 -16.85 2.86
C ILE A 326 -16.17 -15.50 2.48
N LYS A 327 -17.31 -15.54 1.78
CA LYS A 327 -18.16 -14.37 1.56
C LYS A 327 -19.40 -14.48 2.46
N LYS A 328 -19.49 -13.57 3.43
CA LYS A 328 -20.61 -13.44 4.38
C LYS A 328 -21.62 -12.42 3.86
#